data_AF-A0A821XV89-F1
#
_entry.id   AF-A0A821XV89-F1
#
_cell.length_a   1.000
_cell.length_b   1.000
_cell.length_c   1.000
_cell.angle_alpha   90.00
_cell.angle_beta   90.00
_cell.angle_gamma   90.00
#
_symmetry.space_group_name_H-M   'P 1'
#
loop_
_entity.id
_entity.type
_entity.pdbx_description
1 polymer ?
#
loop_
_entity_poly.entity_id
_entity_poly.type
_entity_poly.pdbx_seq_one_letter_code
_entity_poly.pdbx_strand_id
1 'polypeptide(L)'
;MKTMIDTGANRTFISIKALHLSYKKQPINNLSRRVLLADGYTSISILGTVHLSINMGDMLTTIKAFIVKELCVDCILGMDFINKYKMIIN
;
A
#
# COMPACT_ATOMS: atom_id res chain seq x y z
N MET A 1 -7.75 -6.22 -8.40
CA MET A 1 -7.51 -5.27 -7.29
C MET A 1 -7.62 -3.86 -7.85
N LYS A 2 -8.46 -3.00 -7.27
CA LYS A 2 -8.52 -1.59 -7.63
C LYS A 2 -7.37 -0.85 -6.94
N THR A 3 -6.39 -0.44 -7.72
CA THR A 3 -5.18 0.23 -7.22
C THR A 3 -5.20 1.70 -7.60
N MET A 4 -4.86 2.57 -6.66
CA MET A 4 -4.64 4.00 -6.87
C MET A 4 -3.13 4.28 -6.84
N ILE A 5 -2.62 5.06 -7.79
CA ILE A 5 -1.27 5.65 -7.70
C ILE A 5 -1.46 7.05 -7.13
N ASP A 6 -0.83 7.34 -6.00
CA ASP A 6 -1.09 8.55 -5.23
C ASP A 6 0.21 9.26 -4.86
N THR A 7 0.44 10.44 -5.45
CA THR A 7 1.60 11.29 -5.15
C THR A 7 1.52 11.97 -3.78
N GLY A 8 0.33 12.05 -3.18
CA GLY A 8 0.12 12.58 -1.83
C GLY A 8 0.43 11.56 -0.72
N ALA A 9 0.47 10.27 -1.05
CA ALA A 9 0.82 9.22 -0.11
C ALA A 9 2.35 9.00 -0.08
N ASN A 10 2.96 9.12 1.09
CA ASN A 10 4.41 8.90 1.25
C ASN A 10 4.84 7.41 1.22
N ARG A 11 3.88 6.49 1.36
CA ARG A 11 4.08 5.05 1.49
C ARG A 11 2.98 4.29 0.77
N THR A 12 3.26 3.04 0.46
CA THR A 12 2.29 2.12 -0.13
C THR A 12 1.43 1.46 0.95
N PHE A 13 0.11 1.38 0.72
CA PHE A 13 -0.87 0.82 1.64
C PHE A 13 -1.76 -0.23 0.94
N ILE A 14 -2.23 -1.20 1.70
CA ILE A 14 -3.22 -2.20 1.25
C ILE A 14 -4.26 -2.43 2.34
N SER A 15 -5.53 -2.56 1.94
CA SER A 15 -6.57 -2.95 2.88
C SER A 15 -6.43 -4.43 3.26
N ILE A 16 -6.71 -4.76 4.52
CA ILE A 16 -6.67 -6.16 4.98
C ILE A 16 -7.66 -7.04 4.19
N LYS A 17 -8.79 -6.47 3.77
CA LYS A 17 -9.76 -7.14 2.90
C LYS A 17 -9.13 -7.55 1.56
N ALA A 18 -8.46 -6.63 0.88
CA ALA A 18 -7.80 -6.90 -0.40
C ALA A 18 -6.65 -7.90 -0.26
N LEU A 19 -5.87 -7.79 0.83
CA LEU A 19 -4.79 -8.72 1.15
C LEU A 19 -5.33 -10.14 1.28
N HIS A 20 -6.38 -10.35 2.07
CA HIS A 20 -6.94 -11.69 2.29
C HIS A 20 -7.48 -12.32 1.00
N LEU A 21 -8.11 -11.53 0.13
CA LEU A 21 -8.62 -12.00 -1.15
C LEU A 21 -7.48 -12.39 -2.12
N SER A 22 -6.37 -11.66 -2.11
CA SER A 22 -5.31 -11.81 -3.12
C SER A 22 -4.17 -12.74 -2.68
N TYR A 23 -3.92 -12.88 -1.38
CA TYR A 23 -2.69 -13.50 -0.85
C TYR A 23 -2.93 -14.63 0.17
N LYS A 24 -4.16 -15.17 0.28
CA LYS A 24 -4.49 -16.38 1.09
C LYS A 24 -3.72 -16.50 2.42
N LYS A 25 -4.04 -15.64 3.40
CA LYS A 25 -3.47 -15.64 4.77
C LYS A 25 -1.93 -15.53 4.82
N GLN A 26 -1.34 -14.66 4.02
CA GLN A 26 0.08 -14.34 4.20
C GLN A 26 0.38 -13.86 5.63
N PRO A 27 1.55 -14.23 6.19
CA PRO A 27 1.94 -13.80 7.52
C PRO A 27 2.05 -12.28 7.55
N ILE A 28 1.31 -11.68 8.47
CA ILE A 28 1.34 -10.25 8.75
C ILE A 28 2.48 -10.02 9.74
N ASN A 29 3.46 -9.20 9.38
CA ASN A 29 4.42 -8.74 10.36
C ASN A 29 3.75 -7.67 11.22
N ASN A 30 3.21 -8.09 12.37
CA ASN A 30 2.44 -7.25 13.27
C ASN A 30 3.26 -6.03 13.69
N LEU A 31 2.72 -4.86 13.40
CA LEU A 31 3.39 -3.59 13.67
C LEU A 31 2.34 -2.60 14.13
N SER A 32 2.26 -2.37 15.44
CA SER A 32 1.33 -1.38 15.99
C SER A 32 1.91 0.02 15.79
N ARG A 33 1.46 0.72 14.75
CA ARG A 33 1.77 2.12 14.48
C ARG A 33 0.54 2.84 13.96
N ARG A 34 0.54 4.17 14.05
CA ARG A 34 -0.45 5.03 13.39
C ARG A 34 0.23 5.87 12.33
N VAL A 35 -0.49 6.17 11.27
CA VAL A 35 -0.07 7.12 10.23
C VAL A 35 -1.14 8.20 10.09
N LEU A 36 -0.70 9.42 9.80
CA LEU A 36 -1.60 10.54 9.52
C LEU A 36 -2.05 10.48 8.05
N LEU A 37 -3.31 10.83 7.82
CA LEU A 37 -3.86 11.03 6.49
C LEU A 37 -3.49 12.42 5.96
N ALA A 38 -3.88 12.69 4.72
CA ALA A 38 -3.56 13.93 4.02
C ALA A 38 -4.14 15.19 4.69
N ASP A 39 -5.17 15.05 5.54
CA ASP A 39 -5.74 16.17 6.30
C ASP A 39 -4.83 16.63 7.47
N GLY A 40 -3.80 15.86 7.82
CA GLY A 40 -2.88 16.15 8.92
C GLY A 40 -3.44 15.91 10.32
N TYR A 41 -4.70 15.52 10.45
CA TYR A 41 -5.38 15.35 11.75
C TYR A 41 -5.90 13.91 11.95
N THR A 42 -6.44 13.30 10.91
CA THR A 42 -6.97 11.95 10.97
C THR A 42 -5.84 10.94 10.95
N SER A 43 -5.90 9.95 11.84
CA SER A 43 -4.92 8.86 11.88
C SER A 43 -5.56 7.51 11.65
N ILE A 44 -4.85 6.63 10.95
CA ILE A 44 -5.25 5.24 10.75
C ILE A 44 -4.22 4.29 11.36
N SER A 45 -4.70 3.19 11.92
CA SER A 45 -3.84 2.15 12.51
C SER A 45 -3.28 1.22 11.44
N ILE A 46 -1.98 1.02 11.50
CA ILE A 46 -1.26 -0.02 10.77
C ILE A 46 -1.41 -1.32 11.55
N LEU A 47 -1.86 -2.37 10.85
CA LEU A 47 -2.00 -3.71 11.39
C LEU A 47 -0.69 -4.50 11.23
N GLY A 48 0.07 -4.19 10.19
CA GLY A 48 1.38 -4.77 9.94
C GLY A 48 1.93 -4.39 8.58
N THR A 49 2.88 -5.18 8.09
CA THR A 49 3.48 -5.00 6.77
C THR A 49 3.50 -6.29 5.97
N VAL A 50 3.47 -6.15 4.64
CA VAL A 50 3.56 -7.26 3.67
C VAL A 50 4.39 -6.81 2.47
N HIS A 51 5.01 -7.76 1.76
CA HIS A 51 5.60 -7.49 0.45
C HIS A 51 4.59 -7.84 -0.64
N LEU A 52 4.12 -6.83 -1.36
CA LEU A 52 3.21 -7.00 -2.49
C LEU A 52 4.03 -7.30 -3.75
N SER A 53 3.67 -8.35 -4.46
CA SER A 53 4.12 -8.59 -5.83
C SER A 53 3.23 -7.82 -6.80
N ILE A 54 3.83 -6.97 -7.63
CA ILE A 54 3.14 -6.14 -8.62
C ILE A 54 3.68 -6.54 -9.98
N ASN A 55 2.77 -6.90 -10.88
CA ASN A 55 3.08 -7.14 -12.28
C ASN A 55 2.72 -5.89 -13.10
N MET A 56 3.68 -5.32 -13.82
CA MET A 56 3.52 -4.17 -14.69
C MET A 56 4.06 -4.49 -16.08
N GLY A 57 3.17 -4.90 -16.98
CA GLY A 57 3.58 -5.41 -18.29
C GLY A 57 4.50 -6.64 -18.13
N ASP A 58 5.73 -6.52 -18.61
CA ASP A 58 6.74 -7.58 -18.55
C ASP A 58 7.59 -7.54 -17.27
N MET A 59 7.32 -6.61 -16.36
CA MET A 59 8.09 -6.43 -15.13
C MET A 59 7.34 -6.94 -13.91
N LEU A 60 7.95 -7.91 -13.22
CA LEU A 60 7.54 -8.33 -11.88
C LEU A 60 8.40 -7.61 -10.82
N THR A 61 7.76 -6.91 -9.90
CA THR A 61 8.42 -6.25 -8.77
C THR A 61 7.77 -6.58 -7.45
N THR A 62 8.52 -6.43 -6.36
CA THR A 62 7.98 -6.37 -5.01
C THR A 62 8.06 -4.96 -4.41
N ILE A 63 7.09 -4.60 -3.57
CA ILE A 63 7.15 -3.42 -2.70
C ILE A 63 6.59 -3.73 -1.32
N LYS A 64 7.18 -3.12 -0.28
CA LYS A 64 6.66 -3.21 1.08
C LYS A 64 5.43 -2.31 1.21
N ALA A 65 4.30 -2.89 1.61
CA ALA A 65 3.06 -2.18 1.88
C ALA A 65 2.70 -2.26 3.37
N PHE A 66 2.08 -1.19 3.87
CA PHE A 66 1.45 -1.18 5.17
C PHE A 66 0.01 -1.69 5.07
N ILE A 67 -0.36 -2.59 5.98
CA ILE A 67 -1.70 -3.16 6.02
C ILE A 67 -2.55 -2.30 6.94
N VAL A 68 -3.72 -1.88 6.46
CA VAL A 68 -4.69 -1.09 7.21
C VAL A 68 -6.07 -1.73 7.13
N LYS A 69 -6.96 -1.37 8.04
CA LYS A 69 -8.30 -1.97 8.11
C LYS A 69 -9.15 -1.57 6.90
N GLU A 70 -9.23 -0.27 6.62
CA GLU A 70 -10.11 0.31 5.61
C GLU A 70 -9.35 1.34 4.77
N LEU A 71 -9.65 1.35 3.46
CA LEU A 71 -9.19 2.29 2.46
C LEU A 71 -10.33 2.53 1.47
N CYS A 72 -10.33 3.68 0.80
CA CYS A 72 -11.29 3.98 -0.27
C CYS A 72 -11.07 3.13 -1.54
N VAL A 73 -9.91 2.48 -1.65
CA VAL A 73 -9.52 1.55 -2.72
C VAL A 73 -8.88 0.30 -2.11
N ASP A 74 -8.58 -0.71 -2.92
CA ASP A 74 -7.97 -1.93 -2.40
C ASP A 74 -6.50 -1.70 -1.99
N CYS A 75 -5.76 -0.93 -2.79
CA CYS A 75 -4.34 -0.63 -2.62
C CYS A 75 -4.01 0.79 -3.08
N ILE A 76 -3.12 1.46 -2.35
CA ILE A 76 -2.55 2.76 -2.72
C ILE A 76 -1.05 2.56 -2.92
N LEU A 77 -0.55 2.84 -4.12
CA LEU A 77 0.88 2.92 -4.43
C LEU A 77 1.34 4.36 -4.22
N GLY A 78 2.14 4.57 -3.18
CA GLY A 78 2.61 5.90 -2.80
C GLY A 78 3.91 6.29 -3.48
N MET A 79 4.49 7.38 -2.99
CA MET A 79 5.77 7.93 -3.45
C MET A 79 6.95 6.97 -3.28
N ASP A 80 6.89 5.99 -2.37
CA ASP A 80 7.89 4.93 -2.27
C ASP A 80 7.94 4.05 -3.54
N PHE A 81 6.79 3.77 -4.13
CA PHE A 81 6.68 3.09 -5.42
C PHE A 81 7.10 3.99 -6.58
N ILE A 82 6.52 5.20 -6.63
CA ILE A 82 6.73 6.17 -7.70
C ILE A 82 8.23 6.51 -7.82
N ASN A 83 8.89 6.78 -6.68
CA ASN A 83 10.32 7.10 -6.65
C ASN A 83 11.19 5.90 -7.02
N LYS A 84 10.83 4.68 -6.58
CA LYS A 84 11.56 3.46 -6.94
C LYS A 84 11.62 3.26 -8.45
N TYR A 85 10.53 3.57 -9.15
CA TYR A 85 10.40 3.39 -10.59
C TYR A 85 10.58 4.66 -11.41
N LYS A 86 10.94 5.78 -10.77
CA LYS A 86 11.09 7.10 -11.41
C LYS A 86 9.91 7.44 -12.31
N MET A 87 8.69 7.13 -11.86
CA MET A 87 7.48 7.43 -12.62
C MET A 87 7.33 8.94 -12.71
N ILE A 88 7.06 9.42 -13.93
CA ILE A 88 6.81 10.84 -14.22
C ILE A 88 5.37 10.99 -14.69
N ILE A 89 4.71 12.05 -14.24
CA ILE A 89 3.40 12.48 -14.75
C ILE A 89 3.70 13.49 -15.86
N ASN A 90 3.29 13.17 -17.08
CA ASN A 90 3.41 14.04 -18.25
C ASN A 90 2.11 14.79 -18.51
#